data_AF-A0A2A9NSH7-F1
#
_entry.id   AF-A0A2A9NSH7-F1
#
_cell.length_a   1.000
_cell.length_b   1.000
_cell.length_c   1.000
_cell.angle_alpha   90.00
_cell.angle_beta   90.00
_cell.angle_gamma   90.00
#
_symmetry.space_group_name_H-M   'P 1'
#
loop_
_entity.id
_entity.type
_entity.pdbx_description
1 polymer ?
#
loop_
_entity_poly.entity_id
_entity_poly.type
_entity_poly.pdbx_seq_one_letter_code
_entity_poly.pdbx_strand_id
1 'polypeptide(L)' 'KSSGATGRRKLSPFNKFMQTEMARLKADQPDMTHKERFKLATENWKTAKENPKRIS' A
#
# COMPACT_ATOMS: atom_id res chain seq x y z
N LYS A 1 -19.42 -10.64 -13.72
CA LYS A 1 -19.56 -9.42 -12.88
C LYS A 1 -19.43 -9.86 -11.42
N SER A 2 -18.22 -9.92 -10.87
CA SER A 2 -17.98 -10.57 -9.57
C SER A 2 -17.96 -9.53 -8.46
N SER A 3 -19.15 -9.07 -8.08
CA SER A 3 -19.37 -8.25 -6.89
C SER A 3 -19.42 -9.17 -5.67
N GLY A 4 -18.26 -9.50 -5.11
CA GLY A 4 -18.13 -10.29 -3.89
C GLY A 4 -17.90 -9.37 -2.68
N ALA A 5 -18.99 -8.94 -2.04
CA ALA A 5 -18.93 -8.34 -0.71
C ALA A 5 -18.35 -9.36 0.27
N THR A 6 -17.03 -9.32 0.49
CA THR A 6 -16.37 -10.10 1.53
C THR A 6 -16.41 -9.27 2.81
N GLY A 7 -17.07 -9.82 3.84
CA GLY A 7 -17.25 -9.18 5.15
C GLY A 7 -15.95 -8.56 5.66
N ARG A 8 -16.07 -7.46 6.43
CA ARG A 8 -14.99 -6.58 6.95
C ARG A 8 -13.78 -7.36 7.48
N ARG A 9 -12.94 -7.90 6.59
CA ARG A 9 -11.67 -8.52 6.95
C ARG A 9 -10.76 -7.36 7.32
N LYS A 10 -10.26 -7.38 8.55
CA LYS A 10 -9.26 -6.40 9.00
C LYS A 10 -8.11 -6.45 7.99
N LEU A 11 -7.92 -5.37 7.25
CA LEU A 11 -6.80 -5.23 6.32
C LEU A 11 -5.51 -5.46 7.11
N SER A 12 -4.61 -6.28 6.55
CA SER A 12 -3.26 -6.44 7.10
C SER A 12 -2.55 -5.08 7.15
N PRO A 13 -1.58 -4.88 8.07
CA PRO A 13 -0.79 -3.66 8.13
C PRO A 13 -0.19 -3.27 6.77
N PHE A 14 0.30 -4.27 6.03
CA PHE A 14 0.78 -4.08 4.66
C PHE A 14 -0.30 -3.53 3.72
N ASN A 15 -1.48 -4.15 3.67
CA ASN A 15 -2.54 -3.70 2.76
C ASN A 15 -3.05 -2.30 3.10
N LYS A 16 -3.11 -1.95 4.39
CA LYS A 16 -3.44 -0.58 4.83
C LYS A 16 -2.40 0.42 4.36
N PHE A 17 -1.12 0.11 4.60
CA PHE A 17 0.00 0.94 4.17
C PHE A 17 0.03 1.12 2.65
N MET A 18 -0.16 0.05 1.88
CA MET A 18 -0.15 0.13 0.42
C MET A 18 -1.26 1.02 -0.12
N GLN A 19 -2.46 0.99 0.48
CA GLN A 19 -3.55 1.89 0.09
C GLN A 19 -3.22 3.35 0.37
N THR A 20 -2.72 3.65 1.57
CA THR A 20 -2.36 5.03 1.96
C THR A 20 -1.18 5.55 1.14
N GLU A 21 -0.14 4.73 0.96
CA GLU A 21 1.09 5.13 0.28
C GLU A 21 0.85 5.31 -1.22
N MET A 22 0.08 4.43 -1.86
CA MET A 22 -0.29 4.66 -3.26
C MET A 22 -1.18 5.89 -3.45
N ALA A 23 -2.09 6.18 -2.51
CA ALA A 23 -2.91 7.39 -2.58
C ALA A 23 -2.05 8.64 -2.47
N ARG A 24 -1.08 8.65 -1.54
CA ARG A 24 -0.06 9.70 -1.40
C ARG A 24 0.75 9.86 -2.69
N LEU A 25 1.32 8.77 -3.20
CA LEU A 25 2.13 8.80 -4.43
C LEU A 25 1.33 9.22 -5.66
N LYS A 26 0.03 8.91 -5.73
CA LYS A 26 -0.83 9.38 -6.82
C LYS A 26 -1.08 10.89 -6.74
N ALA A 27 -1.19 11.44 -5.53
CA ALA A 27 -1.35 12.89 -5.33
C ALA A 27 -0.04 13.66 -5.57
N ASP A 28 1.07 13.15 -5.03
CA ASP A 28 2.39 13.80 -5.12
C ASP A 28 3.04 13.59 -6.49
N GLN A 29 2.84 12.42 -7.10
CA GLN A 29 3.46 12.00 -8.37
C GLN A 29 2.40 11.38 -9.30
N PRO A 30 1.48 12.20 -9.84
CA PRO A 30 0.39 11.72 -10.69
C PRO A 30 0.91 11.07 -11.98
N ASP A 31 2.05 11.54 -12.51
CA ASP A 31 2.66 11.08 -13.77
C ASP A 31 3.30 9.69 -13.68
N MET A 32 3.63 9.22 -12.46
CA MET A 32 4.15 7.86 -12.29
C MET A 32 3.13 6.81 -12.72
N THR A 33 3.58 5.74 -13.38
CA THR A 33 2.70 4.62 -13.68
C THR A 33 2.28 3.90 -12.40
N HIS A 34 1.15 3.18 -12.44
CA HIS A 34 0.73 2.36 -11.29
C HIS A 34 1.82 1.36 -10.85
N LYS A 35 2.54 0.78 -11.81
CA LYS A 35 3.64 -0.17 -11.55
C LYS A 35 4.79 0.48 -10.78
N GLU A 36 5.19 1.69 -11.17
CA GLU A 36 6.26 2.42 -10.50
C GLU A 36 5.84 2.85 -9.09
N ARG A 37 4.62 3.39 -8.94
CA ARG A 37 4.08 3.73 -7.61
C ARG A 37 3.99 2.50 -6.70
N PHE A 38 3.57 1.36 -7.23
CA PHE A 38 3.50 0.12 -6.45
C PHE A 38 4.90 -0.32 -6.02
N LYS A 39 5.88 -0.31 -6.93
CA LYS A 39 7.27 -0.64 -6.61
C LYS A 39 7.82 0.27 -5.52
N LEU A 40 7.64 1.59 -5.66
CA LEU A 40 8.07 2.57 -4.67
C LEU A 40 7.38 2.35 -3.32
N ALA A 41 6.07 2.12 -3.31
CA ALA A 41 5.33 1.80 -2.09
C ALA A 41 5.85 0.51 -1.42
N THR A 42 6.16 -0.54 -2.18
CA THR A 42 6.74 -1.76 -1.60
C THR A 42 8.14 -1.56 -1.01
N GLU A 43 8.95 -0.68 -1.59
CA GLU A 43 10.24 -0.29 -1.01
C GLU A 43 10.05 0.53 0.27
N ASN A 44 9.13 1.51 0.26
CA ASN A 44 8.78 2.31 1.44
C ASN A 44 8.21 1.44 2.58
N TRP A 45 7.52 0.34 2.27
CA TRP A 45 7.03 -0.60 3.28
C TRP A 45 8.16 -1.26 4.09
N LYS A 46 9.32 -1.51 3.49
CA LYS A 46 10.46 -2.12 4.20
C LYS A 46 10.95 -1.23 5.34
N THR A 47 10.83 0.09 5.19
CA THR A 47 11.26 1.09 6.17
C THR A 47 10.11 1.69 7.00
N ALA A 48 8.85 1.38 6.67
CA ALA A 48 7.66 1.86 7.36
C ALA A 48 7.60 1.46 8.84
N LYS A 49 7.06 2.33 9.71
CA LYS A 49 6.94 2.06 11.16
C LYS A 49 5.93 0.97 11.47
N GLU A 50 5.00 0.77 10.56
CA GLU A 50 3.89 -0.17 10.62
C GLU A 50 4.30 -1.57 10.18
N ASN A 51 5.52 -1.74 9.65
CA ASN A 51 6.06 -3.04 9.30
C ASN A 51 6.69 -3.72 10.54
N PRO A 52 6.07 -4.77 11.09
CA PRO A 52 6.59 -5.44 12.29
C PRO A 52 7.95 -6.10 12.05
N LYS A 53 8.34 -6.34 10.78
CA LYS A 53 9.66 -6.90 10.43
C LYS A 53 10.79 -5.86 10.37
N ARG A 54 10.50 -4.56 10.49
CA ARG A 54 11.55 -3.53 10.45
C ARG A 54 12.41 -3.52 11.71
N ILE A 55 11.86 -3.92 12.85
CA ILE A 55 12.52 -3.85 14.17
C ILE A 55 13.11 -5.23 14.56
N SER A 56 13.21 -6.18 13.61
CA SER A 56 13.83 -7.48 13.87
C SER A 56 15.28 -7.55 13.42
#